data_AF-A0AA97MJ54-F1
#
_entry.id   AF-A0AA97MJ54-F1
#
_cell.length_a   1.000
_cell.length_b   1.000
_cell.length_c   1.000
_cell.angle_alpha   90.00
_cell.angle_beta   90.00
_cell.angle_gamma   90.00
#
_symmetry.space_group_name_H-M   'P 1'
#
loop_
_entity.id
_entity.type
_entity.pdbx_description
1 polymer ?
#
loop_
_entity_poly.entity_id
_entity_poly.type
_entity_poly.pdbx_seq_one_letter_code
_entity_poly.pdbx_strand_id
1 'polypeptide(L)'
;GGVTTFVALYDYESRTETDLSFKKGERLQIVNNTEGDWWLAHSLTTGQTGYIPSNYVAPSDSIQAEEWYFGKITRRESERLLLNPENPRGTFLVRESETTKGEWGW
;
A
#
# COMPACT_ATOMS: atom_id res chain seq x y z
N GLY A 1 -15.95 -19.17 0.20
CA GLY A 1 -14.85 -18.44 0.86
C GLY A 1 -14.66 -17.16 0.11
N GLY A 2 -14.69 -16.02 0.80
CA GLY A 2 -14.56 -14.71 0.15
C GLY A 2 -13.21 -14.60 -0.54
N VAL A 3 -13.23 -14.16 -1.80
CA VAL A 3 -12.00 -13.80 -2.51
C VAL A 3 -11.52 -12.48 -1.91
N THR A 4 -10.38 -12.49 -1.21
CA THR A 4 -9.77 -11.27 -0.69
C THR A 4 -9.27 -10.42 -1.85
N THR A 5 -9.83 -9.23 -2.02
CA THR A 5 -9.42 -8.27 -3.05
C THR A 5 -8.39 -7.31 -2.45
N PHE A 6 -7.45 -6.88 -3.28
CA PHE A 6 -6.41 -5.94 -2.93
C PHE A 6 -6.53 -4.68 -3.80
N VAL A 7 -6.01 -3.57 -3.31
CA VAL A 7 -5.95 -2.28 -4.01
C VAL A 7 -4.49 -1.89 -4.18
N ALA A 8 -4.15 -1.42 -5.39
CA ALA A 8 -2.84 -0.85 -5.68
C ALA A 8 -2.64 0.49 -4.96
N LEU A 9 -1.57 0.60 -4.17
CA LEU A 9 -1.18 1.81 -3.44
C LEU A 9 -0.42 2.80 -4.33
N TYR A 10 0.25 2.29 -5.36
CA TYR A 10 1.09 3.05 -6.28
C TYR A 10 0.90 2.54 -7.72
N ASP A 11 1.31 3.36 -8.68
CA ASP A 11 1.47 2.93 -10.08
C ASP A 11 2.64 1.96 -10.19
N TYR A 12 2.48 0.93 -11.02
CA TYR A 12 3.55 0.01 -11.37
C TYR A 12 3.53 -0.29 -12.86
N GLU A 13 4.69 -0.11 -13.50
CA GLU A 13 4.93 -0.47 -14.89
C GLU A 13 5.76 -1.75 -14.95
N SER A 14 5.29 -2.70 -15.76
CA SER A 14 5.92 -4.01 -15.96
C SER A 14 7.39 -3.87 -16.31
N ARG A 15 8.25 -4.64 -15.64
CA ARG A 15 9.69 -4.67 -15.95
C ARG A 15 10.07 -5.89 -16.77
N THR A 16 9.25 -6.93 -16.72
CA THR A 16 9.39 -8.15 -17.51
C THR A 16 8.10 -8.45 -18.27
N GLU A 17 8.11 -9.44 -19.15
CA GLU A 17 6.89 -9.89 -19.85
C GLU A 17 5.92 -10.65 -18.93
N THR A 18 6.38 -11.09 -17.76
CA THR A 18 5.59 -11.86 -16.80
C THR A 18 4.97 -11.01 -15.69
N ASP A 19 5.37 -9.73 -15.58
CA ASP A 19 4.78 -8.83 -14.58
C ASP A 19 3.46 -8.25 -15.09
N LEU A 20 2.62 -7.84 -14.16
CA LEU A 20 1.37 -7.16 -14.44
C LEU A 20 1.54 -5.66 -14.17
N SER A 21 1.31 -4.83 -15.19
CA SER A 21 1.19 -3.37 -14.99
C SER A 21 -0.16 -3.03 -14.37
N PHE A 22 -0.18 -2.06 -13.46
CA PHE A 22 -1.42 -1.58 -12.82
C PHE A 22 -1.28 -0.12 -12.39
N LYS A 23 -2.42 0.53 -12.20
CA LYS A 23 -2.51 1.92 -11.72
C LYS A 23 -2.89 1.99 -10.24
N LYS A 24 -2.48 3.06 -9.56
CA LYS A 24 -2.92 3.35 -8.18
C LYS A 24 -4.45 3.32 -8.13
N GLY A 25 -4.98 2.64 -7.12
CA GLY A 25 -6.42 2.43 -6.91
C GLY A 25 -7.00 1.22 -7.66
N GLU A 26 -6.23 0.57 -8.54
CA GLU A 26 -6.70 -0.60 -9.27
C GLU A 26 -6.92 -1.80 -8.34
N ARG A 27 -7.99 -2.56 -8.61
CA ARG A 27 -8.37 -3.73 -7.81
C ARG A 27 -7.78 -5.00 -8.40
N LEU A 28 -7.08 -5.74 -7.55
CA LEU A 28 -6.34 -6.93 -7.90
C LEU A 28 -6.81 -8.11 -7.04
N GLN A 29 -6.98 -9.27 -7.65
CA GLN A 29 -7.21 -10.52 -6.96
C GLN A 29 -5.90 -11.29 -6.87
N ILE A 30 -5.46 -11.62 -5.66
CA ILE A 30 -4.26 -12.43 -5.47
C ILE A 30 -4.59 -13.89 -5.76
N VAL A 31 -3.91 -14.44 -6.76
CA VAL A 31 -4.04 -15.84 -7.20
C VAL A 31 -3.06 -16.72 -6.45
N ASN A 32 -1.82 -16.25 -6.27
CA ASN A 32 -0.79 -16.95 -5.50
C ASN A 32 0.12 -15.95 -4.75
N ASN A 33 0.26 -16.15 -3.44
CA ASN A 33 1.14 -15.39 -2.55
C ASN A 33 2.05 -16.27 -1.68
N THR A 34 2.31 -17.52 -2.10
CA THR A 34 3.04 -18.48 -1.27
C THR A 34 4.55 -18.24 -1.22
N GLU A 35 5.12 -17.53 -2.19
CA GLU A 35 6.58 -17.41 -2.33
C GLU A 35 7.03 -15.96 -2.57
N GLY A 36 7.91 -15.49 -1.68
CA GLY A 36 8.67 -14.26 -1.86
C GLY A 36 7.87 -12.95 -1.86
N ASP A 37 8.52 -11.91 -2.38
CA ASP A 37 7.98 -10.54 -2.42
C ASP A 37 7.08 -10.28 -3.63
N TRP A 38 7.00 -11.23 -4.57
CA TRP A 38 6.24 -11.13 -5.82
C TRP A 38 5.07 -12.09 -5.84
N TRP A 39 3.86 -11.55 -5.96
CA TRP A 39 2.64 -12.33 -5.95
C TRP A 39 2.04 -12.41 -7.34
N LEU A 40 1.45 -13.55 -7.67
CA LEU A 40 0.65 -13.69 -8.88
C LEU A 40 -0.71 -13.06 -8.63
N ALA A 41 -1.05 -12.05 -9.41
CA ALA A 41 -2.30 -11.33 -9.30
C ALA A 41 -3.07 -11.30 -10.63
N HIS A 42 -4.38 -11.18 -10.51
CA HIS A 42 -5.31 -10.98 -11.61
C HIS A 42 -5.95 -9.59 -11.48
N SER A 43 -5.81 -8.75 -12.50
CA SER A 43 -6.47 -7.44 -12.53
C SER A 43 -7.95 -7.59 -12.82
N LEU A 44 -8.78 -7.04 -11.94
CA LEU A 44 -10.23 -6.99 -12.14
C LEU A 44 -10.64 -5.90 -13.15
N THR A 45 -9.72 -5.01 -13.53
CA THR A 45 -9.96 -3.94 -14.50
C THR A 45 -9.60 -4.38 -15.92
N THR A 46 -8.42 -4.99 -16.11
CA THR A 46 -7.91 -5.37 -17.43
C THR A 46 -8.14 -6.84 -17.76
N GLY A 47 -8.44 -7.68 -16.75
CA GLY A 47 -8.56 -9.14 -16.91
C GLY A 47 -7.21 -9.85 -17.11
N GLN A 48 -6.09 -9.13 -17.02
CA GLN A 48 -4.76 -9.70 -17.17
C GLN A 48 -4.26 -10.33 -15.87
N THR A 49 -3.38 -11.33 -16.01
CA THR A 49 -2.73 -12.01 -14.88
C THR A 49 -1.22 -11.90 -15.03
N GLY A 50 -0.52 -11.59 -13.95
CA GLY A 50 0.94 -11.51 -13.93
C GLY A 50 1.46 -11.25 -12.52
N TYR A 51 2.79 -11.18 -12.40
CA TYR A 51 3.44 -10.95 -11.11
C TYR A 51 3.41 -9.47 -10.72
N ILE A 52 3.18 -9.21 -9.44
CA ILE A 52 3.19 -7.87 -8.86
C ILE A 52 4.06 -7.85 -7.60
N PRO A 53 4.69 -6.70 -7.28
CA PRO A 53 5.34 -6.53 -5.99
C PRO A 53 4.30 -6.43 -4.87
N SER A 54 4.38 -7.31 -3.89
CA SER A 54 3.43 -7.41 -2.77
C SER A 54 3.33 -6.14 -1.91
N ASN A 55 4.42 -5.37 -1.81
CA ASN A 55 4.46 -4.10 -1.07
C ASN A 55 3.80 -2.92 -1.81
N TYR A 56 3.29 -3.13 -3.03
CA TYR A 56 2.55 -2.12 -3.79
C TYR A 56 1.03 -2.27 -3.61
N VAL A 57 0.58 -3.27 -2.84
CA VAL A 57 -0.84 -3.55 -2.65
C VAL A 57 -1.19 -3.66 -1.17
N ALA A 58 -2.45 -3.33 -0.86
CA ALA A 58 -3.05 -3.56 0.45
C ALA A 58 -4.39 -4.27 0.28
N PRO A 59 -4.84 -5.08 1.26
CA PRO A 59 -6.21 -5.60 1.25
C PRO A 59 -7.22 -4.45 1.14
N SER A 60 -8.25 -4.59 0.32
CA SER A 60 -9.19 -3.50 0.00
C SER A 60 -9.91 -2.92 1.20
N ASP A 61 -10.08 -3.74 2.24
CA ASP A 61 -10.87 -3.39 3.44
C ASP A 61 -9.95 -3.03 4.63
N SER A 62 -8.65 -2.83 4.39
CA SER A 62 -7.69 -2.53 5.45
C SER A 62 -7.31 -1.06 5.51
N ILE A 63 -6.88 -0.60 6.69
CA ILE A 63 -6.42 0.78 6.90
C ILE A 63 -5.24 1.15 5.96
N GLN A 64 -4.46 0.16 5.52
CA GLN A 64 -3.36 0.37 4.59
C GLN A 64 -3.81 0.80 3.20
N ALA A 65 -5.07 0.55 2.82
CA ALA A 65 -5.64 1.01 1.54
C ALA A 65 -6.12 2.47 1.59
N GLU A 66 -6.19 3.08 2.77
CA GLU A 66 -6.65 4.45 2.96
C GLU A 66 -5.58 5.48 2.57
N GLU A 67 -5.94 6.47 1.75
CA GLU A 67 -4.97 7.47 1.24
C GLU A 67 -4.34 8.33 2.34
N TRP A 68 -5.04 8.48 3.47
CA TRP A 68 -4.58 9.26 4.62
C TRP A 68 -3.68 8.43 5.56
N TYR A 69 -3.51 7.13 5.32
CA TYR A 69 -2.65 6.27 6.13
C TYR A 69 -1.25 6.13 5.52
N PHE A 70 -0.25 6.60 6.25
CA PHE A 70 1.14 6.63 5.79
C PHE A 70 2.02 5.57 6.46
N GLY A 71 1.43 4.66 7.25
CA GLY A 71 2.16 3.55 7.88
C GLY A 71 3.35 4.01 8.71
N LYS A 72 4.53 3.44 8.45
CA LYS A 72 5.77 3.67 9.21
C LYS A 72 6.57 4.87 8.71
N ILE A 73 5.97 6.05 8.66
CA ILE A 73 6.72 7.31 8.49
C ILE A 73 7.12 7.88 9.85
N THR A 74 8.27 8.56 9.89
CA THR A 74 8.75 9.19 11.12
C THR A 74 7.94 10.42 11.48
N ARG A 75 8.01 10.87 12.74
CA ARG A 75 7.44 12.16 13.15
C ARG A 75 7.95 13.31 12.28
N ARG A 76 9.27 13.33 12.03
CA ARG A 76 9.91 14.37 11.21
C ARG A 76 9.38 14.37 9.78
N GLU A 77 9.22 13.19 9.18
CA GLU A 77 8.68 13.08 7.83
C GLU A 77 7.20 13.48 7.78
N SER A 78 6.43 13.13 8.81
CA SER A 78 5.03 13.55 8.94
C SER A 78 4.91 15.07 8.98
N GLU A 79 5.73 15.73 9.80
CA GLU A 79 5.78 17.19 9.90
C GLU A 79 6.17 17.82 8.55
N ARG A 80 7.16 17.25 7.85
CA ARG A 80 7.57 17.71 6.51
C ARG A 80 6.43 17.66 5.49
N LEU A 81 5.66 16.57 5.49
CA LEU A 81 4.52 16.40 4.57
C LEU A 81 3.36 17.35 4.90
N LEU A 82 3.04 17.50 6.19
CA LEU A 82 1.92 18.34 6.65
C LEU A 82 2.20 19.84 6.46
N LEU A 83 3.45 20.28 6.60
CA LEU A 83 3.86 21.68 6.50
C LEU A 83 4.07 22.18 5.06
N ASN A 84 3.71 21.40 4.03
CA ASN A 84 3.72 21.88 2.65
C ASN A 84 2.76 23.11 2.52
N PRO A 85 3.22 24.28 2.04
CA PRO A 85 2.39 25.47 1.88
C PRO A 85 1.16 25.28 0.97
N GLU A 86 1.18 24.29 0.09
CA GLU A 86 0.04 23.93 -0.77
C GLU A 86 -1.09 23.22 -0.01
N ASN A 87 -0.82 22.72 1.19
CA ASN A 87 -1.81 22.03 1.99
C ASN A 87 -2.83 23.01 2.61
N PRO A 88 -4.13 22.75 2.46
CA PRO A 88 -5.15 23.53 3.15
C PRO A 88 -5.09 23.32 4.68
N ARG A 89 -5.67 24.25 5.43
CA ARG A 89 -5.84 24.09 6.88
C ARG A 89 -6.71 22.86 7.16
N GLY A 90 -6.28 22.03 8.10
CA GLY A 90 -6.98 20.80 8.46
C GLY A 90 -6.47 19.55 7.73
N THR A 91 -5.45 19.66 6.87
CA THR A 91 -4.76 18.48 6.34
C THR A 91 -4.22 17.62 7.48
N PHE A 92 -4.48 16.32 7.40
CA PHE A 92 -4.05 15.34 8.38
C PHE A 92 -3.51 14.10 7.67
N LEU A 93 -2.76 13.30 8.42
CA LEU A 93 -2.38 11.95 8.06
C LEU A 93 -2.35 11.10 9.33
N VAL A 94 -2.53 9.79 9.17
CA VAL A 94 -2.41 8.80 10.26
C VAL A 94 -1.19 7.93 9.98
N ARG A 95 -0.45 7.62 11.04
CA ARG A 95 0.77 6.80 10.98
C ARG A 95 0.89 5.92 12.22
N GLU A 96 1.82 4.98 12.16
CA GLU A 96 2.23 4.20 13.33
C GLU A 96 2.98 5.10 14.34
N SER A 97 2.75 4.86 15.63
CA SER A 97 3.47 5.56 16.70
C SER A 97 4.92 5.06 16.80
N GLU A 98 5.88 5.97 16.90
CA GLU A 98 7.30 5.66 17.09
C GLU A 98 7.67 5.32 18.54
N THR A 99 6.76 5.50 19.50
CA THR A 99 7.04 5.12 20.89
C THR A 99 7.20 3.60 21.00
N THR A 100 8.43 3.19 21.30
CA THR A 100 8.84 1.81 21.57
C THR A 100 7.92 1.16 22.60
N LYS A 101 7.30 0.03 22.23
CA LYS A 101 6.65 -0.86 23.19
C LYS A 101 7.75 -1.59 23.98
N GLY A 102 8.35 -0.95 25.00
CA GLY A 102 9.39 -1.61 25.81
C GLY A 102 10.26 -0.77 26.75
N GLU A 103 10.30 0.56 26.68
CA GLU A 103 11.19 1.37 27.55
C GLU A 103 10.47 2.01 28.75
N TRP A 104 9.72 1.21 29.50
CA TRP A 104 9.41 1.56 30.90
C TRP A 104 10.12 0.54 31.79
N GLY A 105 11.39 0.82 32.06
CA GLY A 105 12.17 0.09 33.05
C GLY A 105 11.64 0.38 34.46
N TRP A 106 11.57 -0.69 35.27
CA TRP A 106 11.69 -0.63 36.72
C TRP A 106 12.99 -1.34 37.09
#